data_AF-A0AAV6BF15-F1
#
_entry.id   AF-A0AAV6BF15-F1
#
_cell.length_a   1.000
_cell.length_b   1.000
_cell.length_c   1.000
_cell.angle_alpha   90.00
_cell.angle_beta   90.00
_cell.angle_gamma   90.00
#
_symmetry.space_group_name_H-M   'P 1'
#
loop_
_entity.id
_entity.type
_entity.pdbx_description
1 polymer ?
#
loop_
_entity_poly.entity_id
_entity_poly.type
_entity_poly.pdbx_seq_one_letter_code
_entity_poly.pdbx_strand_id
1 'polypeptide(L)' 'MSIYDIQPITLGGVETYPIADRRSKVNVRDFARPAGKNPSFKKFLDGLPGILAGDDLRSVLAAIHRA' A
#
# COMPACT_ATOMS: atom_id res chain seq x y z
N MET A 1 15.05 -11.03 33.85
CA MET A 1 15.81 -12.08 33.13
C MET A 1 14.91 -12.58 32.00
N SER A 2 15.44 -12.74 30.79
CA SER A 2 14.69 -13.28 29.64
C SER A 2 14.21 -14.71 29.91
N ILE A 3 13.06 -15.10 29.34
CA ILE A 3 12.57 -16.50 29.38
C ILE A 3 13.25 -17.40 28.33
N TYR A 4 14.12 -16.84 27.51
CA TYR A 4 14.84 -17.55 26.45
C TYR A 4 16.26 -17.90 26.92
N ASP A 5 16.72 -19.11 26.58
CA ASP A 5 18.08 -19.59 26.85
C ASP A 5 19.15 -18.90 26.01
N ILE A 6 18.74 -18.04 25.07
CA ILE A 6 19.64 -17.24 24.23
C ILE A 6 19.79 -15.83 24.79
N GLN A 7 21.03 -15.35 24.78
CA GLN A 7 21.33 -13.97 25.14
C GLN A 7 20.82 -13.01 24.04
N PRO A 8 20.21 -11.88 24.40
CA PRO A 8 19.82 -10.86 23.43
C PRO A 8 21.02 -10.33 22.64
N ILE A 9 20.79 -9.98 21.37
CA ILE A 9 21.83 -9.35 20.56
C ILE A 9 22.18 -7.97 21.14
N THR A 10 23.44 -7.56 21.00
CA THR A 10 23.87 -6.21 21.38
C THR A 10 23.38 -5.19 20.35
N LEU A 11 22.72 -4.12 20.79
CA LEU A 11 22.19 -3.07 19.91
C LEU A 11 23.15 -1.88 19.73
N GLY A 12 24.43 -2.03 20.10
CA GLY A 12 25.39 -0.91 20.14
C GLY A 12 25.67 -0.21 18.81
N GLY A 13 25.38 -0.86 17.68
CA GLY A 13 25.49 -0.28 16.34
C GLY A 13 24.15 0.12 15.69
N VAL A 14 23.05 0.12 16.46
CA VAL A 14 21.73 0.46 15.94
C VAL A 14 21.53 1.97 16.00
N GLU A 15 21.34 2.58 14.83
CA GLU A 15 20.99 4.00 14.72
C GLU A 15 19.48 4.16 14.53
N THR A 16 18.91 5.15 15.21
CA THR A 16 17.51 5.53 15.05
C THR A 16 17.38 6.74 14.14
N TYR A 17 16.31 6.78 13.36
CA TYR A 17 15.96 7.92 12.52
C TYR A 17 14.47 8.23 12.62
N PRO A 18 14.04 9.47 12.35
CA PRO A 18 12.63 9.83 12.35
C PRO A 18 11.84 9.00 11.33
N ILE A 19 10.67 8.50 11.74
CA ILE A 19 9.78 7.77 10.84
C ILE A 19 9.34 8.61 9.63
N ALA A 20 9.30 9.94 9.79
CA ALA A 20 8.95 10.88 8.73
C ALA A 20 9.94 10.87 7.56
N ASP A 21 11.20 10.53 7.81
CA ASP A 21 12.26 10.48 6.79
C ASP A 21 12.28 9.14 6.04
N ARG A 22 11.49 8.17 6.52
CA ARG A 22 11.40 6.84 5.92
C ARG A 22 10.71 6.93 4.56
N ARG A 23 11.46 6.68 3.49
CA ARG A 23 10.88 6.47 2.16
C ARG A 23 9.95 5.26 2.19
N SER A 24 8.64 5.52 2.13
CA SER A 24 7.61 4.48 2.17
C SER A 24 7.32 3.95 0.77
N LYS A 25 7.17 2.62 0.65
CA LYS A 25 6.85 1.95 -0.62
C LYS A 25 5.42 2.20 -1.09
N VAL A 26 4.52 2.50 -0.15
CA VAL A 26 3.10 2.76 -0.40
C VAL A 26 2.71 4.11 0.21
N ASN A 27 1.79 4.82 -0.45
CA ASN A 27 1.22 6.06 0.05
C ASN A 27 -0.29 5.91 0.29
N VAL A 28 -0.84 6.64 1.27
CA VAL A 28 -2.29 6.68 1.51
C VAL A 28 -3.07 7.14 0.28
N ARG A 29 -2.47 7.97 -0.57
CA ARG A 29 -3.07 8.42 -1.84
C ARG A 29 -3.31 7.29 -2.84
N ASP A 30 -2.58 6.18 -2.71
CA ASP A 30 -2.70 5.01 -3.58
C ASP A 30 -3.86 4.10 -3.16
N PHE A 31 -4.43 4.33 -1.98
CA PHE A 31 -5.50 3.51 -1.43
C PHE A 31 -6.82 3.73 -2.17
N ALA A 32 -7.69 2.72 -2.08
CA ALA A 32 -9.04 2.79 -2.61
C ALA A 32 -9.85 3.89 -1.91
N ARG A 33 -10.80 4.49 -2.64
CA ARG A 33 -11.78 5.41 -2.09
C ARG A 33 -13.09 4.67 -1.79
N PRO A 34 -13.75 4.95 -0.66
CA PRO A 34 -15.08 4.42 -0.41
C PRO A 34 -16.05 4.81 -1.54
N ALA A 35 -16.82 3.84 -2.03
CA ALA A 35 -17.74 4.09 -3.14
C ALA A 35 -18.96 4.96 -2.74
N GLY A 36 -19.24 5.10 -1.44
CA GLY A 36 -20.40 5.84 -0.93
C GLY A 36 -21.70 5.04 -1.00
N LYS A 37 -22.84 5.71 -0.82
CA LYS A 37 -24.18 5.07 -0.92
C LYS A 37 -24.61 4.98 -2.38
N ASN A 38 -25.06 3.80 -2.81
CA ASN A 38 -25.53 3.50 -4.17
C ASN A 38 -24.61 4.06 -5.28
N PRO A 39 -23.32 3.69 -5.31
CA PRO A 39 -22.43 4.11 -6.38
C PRO A 39 -22.90 3.56 -7.73
N SER A 40 -22.74 4.35 -8.79
CA SER A 40 -22.72 3.75 -10.13
C SER A 40 -21.50 2.85 -10.26
N PHE A 41 -21.58 1.84 -11.13
CA PHE A 41 -20.46 0.94 -11.39
C PHE A 41 -19.20 1.70 -11.83
N LYS A 42 -19.37 2.78 -12.61
CA LYS A 42 -18.26 3.67 -12.99
C LYS A 42 -17.58 4.30 -11.77
N LYS A 43 -18.35 4.84 -10.81
CA LYS A 43 -17.78 5.45 -9.59
C LYS A 43 -17.04 4.43 -8.72
N PHE A 44 -17.53 3.19 -8.70
CA PHE A 44 -16.82 2.09 -8.04
C PHE A 44 -15.46 1.83 -8.70
N LEU A 45 -15.42 1.68 -10.03
CA LEU A 45 -14.16 1.46 -10.78
C LEU A 45 -13.19 2.64 -10.62
N ASP A 46 -13.69 3.87 -10.68
CA ASP A 46 -12.86 5.08 -10.49
C ASP A 46 -12.21 5.10 -9.08
N GLY A 47 -12.88 4.54 -8.08
CA GLY A 47 -12.42 4.49 -6.69
C GLY A 47 -11.45 3.35 -6.35
N LEU A 48 -11.17 2.43 -7.28
CA LEU A 48 -10.20 1.35 -7.06
C LEU A 48 -8.77 1.91 -6.86
N PRO A 49 -7.93 1.21 -6.07
CA PRO A 49 -6.58 1.68 -5.76
C PRO A 49 -5.70 1.75 -7.02
N GLY A 50 -4.75 2.69 -7.02
CA GLY A 50 -3.78 2.87 -8.10
C GLY A 50 -2.52 2.01 -7.95
N ILE A 51 -2.64 0.86 -7.30
CA ILE A 51 -1.55 -0.07 -6.99
C ILE A 51 -2.05 -1.52 -7.04
N LEU A 52 -1.12 -2.46 -7.17
CA LEU A 52 -1.39 -3.91 -7.21
C LEU A 52 -2.43 -4.23 -8.30
N ALA A 53 -3.32 -5.20 -8.04
CA ALA A 53 -4.37 -5.62 -8.97
C ALA A 53 -5.32 -4.50 -9.42
N GLY A 54 -5.43 -3.40 -8.66
CA GLY A 54 -6.22 -2.23 -9.06
C GLY A 54 -5.63 -1.51 -10.27
N ASP A 55 -4.30 -1.44 -10.35
CA ASP A 55 -3.59 -0.87 -11.49
C ASP A 55 -3.51 -1.85 -12.67
N ASP A 56 -3.34 -3.15 -12.38
CA ASP A 56 -3.38 -4.21 -13.39
C ASP A 56 -4.71 -4.21 -14.17
N LEU A 57 -5.83 -4.09 -13.45
CA LEU A 57 -7.15 -4.02 -14.08
C LEU A 57 -7.27 -2.81 -15.01
N ARG A 58 -6.82 -1.62 -14.58
CA ARG A 58 -6.84 -0.40 -15.41
C ARG A 58 -5.99 -0.57 -16.66
N SER A 59 -4.83 -1.20 -16.52
CA SER A 59 -3.93 -1.51 -17.64
C SER A 59 -4.60 -2.41 -18.68
N VAL A 60 -5.29 -3.47 -18.25
CA VAL A 60 -6.05 -4.36 -19.14
C VAL A 60 -7.20 -3.63 -19.83
N LEU A 61 -7.99 -2.85 -19.07
CA LEU A 61 -9.10 -2.07 -19.63
C LEU A 61 -8.62 -1.08 -20.71
N ALA A 62 -7.51 -0.40 -20.47
CA ALA A 62 -6.92 0.52 -21.43
C ALA A 62 -6.40 -0.20 -22.69
N ALA A 63 -5.89 -1.43 -22.55
CA ALA A 63 -5.47 -2.24 -23.69
C ALA A 63 -6.67 -2.68 -24.56
N ILE A 64 -7.76 -3.13 -23.94
CA ILE A 64 -9.00 -3.51 -24.63
C ILE A 64 -9.61 -2.32 -25.37
N HIS A 65 -9.67 -1.14 -24.73
CA HIS A 65 -10.27 0.05 -25.34
C HIS A 65 -9.49 0.59 -26.56
N ARG A 66 -8.20 0.28 -26.68
CA ARG A 66 -7.37 0.70 -27.83
C ARG A 66 -7.46 -0.24 -29.02
N ALA A 67 -7.92 -1.48 -28.82
CA ALA A 67 -8.08 -2.48 -29.87
C ALA A 67 -9.34 -2.22 -30.70
#